data_AF-A0A534XZN6-F1
#
_entry.id   AF-A0A534XZN6-F1
#
_cell.length_a   1.000
_cell.length_b   1.000
_cell.length_c   1.000
_cell.angle_alpha   90.00
_cell.angle_beta   90.00
_cell.angle_gamma   90.00
#
_symmetry.space_group_name_H-M   'P 1'
#
loop_
_entity.id
_entity.type
_entity.pdbx_description
1 polymer ?
#
loop_
_entity_poly.entity_id
_entity_poly.type
_entity_poly.pdbx_seq_one_letter_code
_entity_poly.pdbx_strand_id
1 'polypeptide(L)'
;MKIGLDEARALDARDPLARFRAEFELPPATPLYFAGHSLGLMPKRTRAYVEEELDAWSREAVEGHFAGERPWMPYHELVAAPLARIAGAREG
;
A
#
# COMPACT_ATOMS: atom_id res chain seq x y z
N MET A 1 17.93 -22.05 17.09
CA MET A 1 19.05 -21.25 16.57
C MET A 1 18.89 -19.83 17.10
N LYS A 2 19.82 -19.29 17.89
CA LYS A 2 19.80 -17.88 18.34
C LYS A 2 20.73 -17.09 17.43
N ILE A 3 20.18 -16.09 16.76
CA ILE A 3 20.90 -15.17 15.87
C ILE A 3 21.42 -14.02 16.74
N GLY A 4 22.69 -13.61 16.57
CA GLY A 4 23.27 -12.47 17.29
C GLY A 4 22.88 -11.12 16.67
N LEU A 5 23.11 -10.01 17.39
CA LEU A 5 22.80 -8.66 16.89
C LEU A 5 23.55 -8.33 15.59
N ASP A 6 24.82 -8.70 15.49
CA ASP A 6 25.64 -8.43 14.30
C ASP A 6 25.17 -9.24 13.10
N GLU A 7 24.70 -10.46 13.33
CA GLU A 7 24.15 -11.31 12.29
C GLU A 7 22.78 -10.78 11.82
N ALA A 8 21.92 -10.30 12.72
CA ALA A 8 20.68 -9.61 12.36
C ALA A 8 20.94 -8.37 11.49
N ARG A 9 21.92 -7.53 11.88
CA ARG A 9 22.34 -6.36 11.07
C ARG A 9 22.87 -6.76 9.69
N ALA A 10 23.63 -7.85 9.62
CA ALA A 10 24.13 -8.36 8.34
C ALA A 10 23.01 -8.93 7.46
N LEU A 11 21.93 -9.45 8.04
CA LEU A 11 20.73 -9.85 7.30
C LEU A 11 19.98 -8.62 6.78
N ASP A 12 19.75 -7.61 7.60
CA ASP A 12 19.11 -6.34 7.18
C ASP A 12 19.87 -5.67 6.04
N ALA A 13 21.21 -5.63 6.12
CA ALA A 13 22.05 -5.03 5.08
C ALA A 13 22.03 -5.77 3.73
N ARG A 14 21.64 -7.05 3.73
CA ARG A 14 21.56 -7.89 2.52
C ARG A 14 20.14 -8.08 2.01
N ASP A 15 19.14 -7.51 2.68
CA ASP A 15 17.75 -7.65 2.28
C ASP A 15 17.46 -6.82 1.00
N PRO A 16 17.18 -7.46 -0.16
CA PRO A 16 16.87 -6.74 -1.39
C PRO A 16 15.54 -5.97 -1.30
N LEU A 17 14.72 -6.24 -0.29
CA LEU A 17 13.43 -5.61 -0.05
C LEU A 17 13.49 -4.46 0.97
N ALA A 18 14.65 -4.20 1.58
CA ALA A 18 14.81 -3.23 2.67
C ALA A 18 14.25 -1.84 2.32
N ARG A 19 14.38 -1.43 1.06
CA ARG A 19 13.85 -0.14 0.56
C ARG A 19 12.34 0.02 0.74
N PHE A 20 11.56 -1.07 0.69
CA PHE A 20 10.10 -0.99 0.83
C PHE A 20 9.67 -0.55 2.23
N ARG A 21 10.53 -0.71 3.24
CA ARG A 21 10.28 -0.18 4.58
C ARG A 21 10.00 1.32 4.57
N ALA A 22 10.65 2.07 3.68
CA ALA A 22 10.49 3.51 3.56
C ALA A 22 9.14 3.93 2.95
N GLU A 23 8.38 3.00 2.36
CA GLU A 23 7.07 3.25 1.74
C GLU A 23 5.91 3.28 2.75
N PHE A 24 6.17 3.00 4.03
CA PHE A 24 5.15 2.91 5.07
C PHE A 24 5.34 3.98 6.16
N GLU A 25 4.22 4.44 6.72
CA GLU A 25 4.24 5.24 7.95
C GLU A 25 4.47 4.33 9.16
N LEU A 26 5.52 4.63 9.92
CA LEU A 26 5.95 3.85 11.08
C LEU A 26 5.67 4.65 12.34
N PRO A 27 4.69 4.24 13.18
CA PRO A 27 4.34 5.00 14.36
C PRO A 27 5.53 5.03 15.33
N PRO A 28 6.01 6.21 15.76
CA PRO A 28 7.15 6.32 16.67
C PRO A 28 6.92 5.61 18.01
N ALA A 29 5.66 5.57 18.47
CA ALA A 29 5.25 4.90 19.70
C ALA A 29 5.32 3.36 19.63
N THR A 30 5.35 2.77 18.43
CA THR A 30 5.43 1.31 18.24
C THR A 30 6.58 0.96 17.29
N PRO A 31 7.83 1.06 17.76
CA PRO A 31 9.01 0.81 16.92
C PRO A 31 9.10 -0.65 16.44
N LEU A 32 8.45 -1.58 17.14
CA LEU A 32 8.33 -2.99 16.77
C LEU A 32 6.85 -3.31 16.53
N TYR A 33 6.42 -3.27 15.28
CA TYR A 33 5.03 -3.52 14.88
C TYR A 33 4.89 -4.91 14.26
N PHE A 34 4.47 -5.89 15.07
CA PHE A 34 4.28 -7.29 14.65
C PHE A 34 2.80 -7.69 14.47
N ALA A 35 1.91 -6.71 14.30
CA ALA A 35 0.47 -6.90 14.13
C ALA A 35 -0.03 -6.70 12.68
N GLY A 36 0.89 -6.65 11.69
CA GLY A 36 0.57 -6.38 10.28
C GLY A 36 -0.39 -7.38 9.61
N HIS A 37 -0.56 -8.56 10.20
CA HIS A 37 -1.52 -9.57 9.76
C HIS A 37 -2.98 -9.20 10.09
N SER A 38 -3.20 -8.36 11.11
CA SER A 38 -4.52 -7.87 11.50
C SER A 38 -4.81 -6.54 10.82
N LEU A 39 -3.90 -5.59 10.93
CA LEU A 39 -3.98 -4.29 10.25
C LEU A 39 -2.60 -3.92 9.71
N GLY A 40 -2.49 -3.74 8.39
CA GLY A 40 -1.26 -3.29 7.77
C GLY A 40 -0.91 -1.85 8.15
N LEU A 41 0.38 -1.53 8.21
CA LEU A 41 0.84 -0.14 8.29
C LEU A 41 0.36 0.62 7.06
N MET A 42 0.05 1.91 7.21
CA MET A 42 -0.40 2.74 6.11
C MET A 42 0.75 2.97 5.11
N PRO A 43 0.57 2.66 3.82
CA PRO A 43 1.47 3.13 2.78
C PRO A 43 1.46 4.67 2.70
N LYS A 44 2.61 5.32 2.55
CA LYS A 44 2.71 6.80 2.51
C LYS A 44 1.87 7.42 1.40
N ARG A 45 1.83 6.78 0.24
CA ARG A 45 1.04 7.20 -0.93
C ARG A 45 -0.47 7.20 -0.71
N THR A 46 -0.98 6.50 0.32
CA THR A 46 -2.42 6.41 0.58
C THR A 46 -3.03 7.80 0.80
N ARG A 47 -2.31 8.72 1.47
CA ARG A 47 -2.79 10.08 1.70
C ARG A 47 -3.06 10.82 0.39
N ALA A 48 -2.09 10.81 -0.52
CA ALA A 48 -2.20 11.48 -1.82
C ALA A 48 -3.39 10.93 -2.63
N TYR A 49 -3.54 9.61 -2.73
CA TYR A 49 -4.68 9.04 -3.46
C TYR A 49 -6.03 9.41 -2.86
N VAL A 50 -6.16 9.43 -1.54
CA VAL A 50 -7.41 9.85 -0.89
C VAL A 50 -7.69 11.33 -1.16
N GLU A 51 -6.68 12.19 -1.04
CA GLU A 51 -6.80 13.62 -1.34
C GLU A 51 -7.22 13.86 -2.80
N GLU A 52 -6.63 13.12 -3.75
CA GLU A 52 -7.00 13.18 -5.17
C GLU A 52 -8.47 12.81 -5.42
N GLU A 53 -9.01 11.81 -4.73
CA GLU A 53 -10.44 11.44 -4.85
C GLU A 53 -11.38 12.47 -4.21
N LEU A 54 -10.99 13.05 -3.07
CA LEU A 54 -11.76 14.12 -2.43
C LEU A 54 -11.80 15.37 -3.31
N ASP A 55 -10.67 15.69 -3.94
CA ASP A 55 -10.54 16.77 -4.89
C ASP A 55 -11.37 16.53 -6.15
N ALA A 56 -11.37 15.31 -6.70
CA ALA A 56 -12.22 14.92 -7.81
C ALA A 56 -13.70 15.06 -7.45
N TRP A 57 -14.10 14.61 -6.25
CA TRP A 57 -15.47 14.75 -5.77
C TRP A 57 -15.90 16.21 -5.66
N SER A 58 -15.03 17.08 -5.12
CA SER A 58 -15.33 18.51 -5.01
C SER A 58 -15.52 19.21 -6.36
N ARG A 59 -14.88 18.72 -7.43
CA ARG A 59 -14.97 19.33 -8.77
C ARG A 59 -16.10 18.76 -9.61
N GLU A 60 -16.24 17.44 -9.64
CA GLU A 60 -17.07 16.72 -10.62
C GLU A 60 -18.40 16.23 -10.03
N ALA A 61 -18.54 16.18 -8.70
CA ALA A 61 -19.72 15.64 -8.03
C ALA A 61 -20.14 14.27 -8.61
N VAL A 62 -21.37 14.16 -9.13
CA VAL A 62 -21.90 12.91 -9.71
C VAL A 62 -21.15 12.48 -10.99
N GLU A 63 -20.56 13.42 -11.72
CA GLU A 63 -19.82 13.11 -12.95
C GLU A 63 -18.52 12.36 -12.68
N GLY A 64 -18.00 12.41 -11.44
CA GLY A 64 -16.84 11.60 -10.99
C GLY A 64 -17.06 10.09 -11.13
N HIS A 65 -18.30 9.63 -11.27
CA HIS A 65 -18.58 8.23 -11.63
C HIS A 65 -17.99 7.82 -12.99
N PHE A 66 -17.88 8.76 -13.93
CA PHE A 66 -17.51 8.49 -15.33
C PHE A 66 -16.30 9.31 -15.82
N ALA A 67 -15.95 10.38 -15.12
CA ALA A 67 -14.85 11.29 -15.48
C ALA A 67 -13.64 11.17 -14.53
N GLY A 68 -12.53 11.83 -14.88
CA GLY A 68 -11.31 11.88 -14.08
C GLY A 68 -10.30 10.77 -14.39
N GLU A 69 -9.15 10.79 -13.71
CA GLU A 69 -8.09 9.78 -13.90
C GLU A 69 -8.50 8.39 -13.39
N ARG A 70 -9.39 8.34 -12.39
CA ARG A 70 -9.89 7.11 -11.77
C ARG A 70 -11.41 7.19 -11.61
N PRO A 71 -12.18 6.98 -12.69
CA PRO A 71 -13.63 7.04 -12.64
C PRO A 71 -14.18 6.01 -11.64
N TRP A 72 -15.15 6.42 -10.82
CA TRP A 72 -15.57 5.60 -9.68
C TRP A 72 -16.39 4.37 -10.07
N MET A 73 -17.10 4.38 -11.20
CA MET A 73 -17.93 3.24 -11.60
C MET A 73 -17.09 1.97 -11.92
N PRO A 74 -16.03 2.05 -12.75
CA PRO A 74 -15.15 0.91 -13.02
C PRO A 74 -13.97 0.75 -12.04
N TYR A 75 -14.01 1.36 -10.84
CA TYR A 75 -12.84 1.37 -9.93
C TYR A 75 -12.27 -0.02 -9.61
N HIS A 76 -13.14 -1.04 -9.57
CA HIS A 76 -12.77 -2.42 -9.26
C HIS A 76 -11.88 -3.05 -10.33
N GLU A 77 -11.99 -2.59 -11.59
CA GLU A 77 -11.13 -3.04 -12.69
C GLU A 77 -9.67 -2.60 -12.48
N LEU A 78 -9.45 -1.42 -11.86
CA LEU A 78 -8.12 -0.87 -11.59
C LEU A 78 -7.28 -1.76 -10.68
N VAL A 79 -7.92 -2.59 -9.84
CA VAL A 79 -7.25 -3.48 -8.88
C VAL A 79 -7.33 -4.95 -9.26
N ALA A 80 -8.16 -5.32 -10.25
CA ALA A 80 -8.38 -6.71 -10.63
C ALA A 80 -7.09 -7.40 -11.09
N ALA A 81 -6.36 -6.81 -12.04
CA ALA A 81 -5.09 -7.34 -12.55
C ALA A 81 -4.00 -7.52 -11.48
N PRO A 82 -3.65 -6.51 -10.66
CA PRO A 82 -2.63 -6.70 -9.63
C PRO A 82 -3.05 -7.73 -8.56
N LEU A 83 -4.33 -7.78 -8.18
CA LEU A 83 -4.82 -8.78 -7.22
C LEU A 83 -4.80 -10.20 -7.80
N ALA A 84 -5.14 -10.36 -9.08
CA ALA A 84 -5.08 -11.66 -9.76
C ALA A 84 -3.66 -12.24 -9.75
N ARG A 85 -2.64 -11.39 -10.00
CA ARG A 85 -1.22 -11.82 -9.92
C ARG A 85 -0.81 -12.27 -8.52
N ILE A 86 -1.33 -11.63 -7.47
CA ILE A 86 -1.05 -12.01 -6.07
C ILE A 86 -1.75 -13.33 -5.71
N ALA A 87 -2.98 -13.52 -6.18
CA ALA A 87 -3.79 -14.69 -5.89
C ALA A 87 -3.49 -15.92 -6.78
N GLY A 88 -2.68 -15.75 -7.84
CA GLY A 88 -2.46 -16.80 -8.85
C GLY A 88 -3.69 -17.06 -9.73
N ALA A 89 -4.54 -16.05 -9.92
CA ALA A 89 -5.76 -16.11 -10.72
C ALA A 89 -5.58 -15.51 -12.12
N ARG A 90 -6.58 -15.68 -12.98
CA ARG A 90 -6.70 -14.96 -14.26
C ARG A 90 -7.38 -13.62 -14.03
N GLU A 91 -7.07 -12.64 -14.87
CA GLU A 91 -7.81 -11.39 -14.93
C GLU A 91 -9.26 -11.68 -15.33
N GLY A 92 -10.21 -11.03 -14.64
CA GLY A 92 -11.65 -11.21 -14.82
C GLY A 92 -12.22 -10.32 -15.90
#